data_AF-A0A2V8HJD7-F1
#
_entry.id   AF-A0A2V8HJD7-F1
#
_cell.length_a   1.000
_cell.length_b   1.000
_cell.length_c   1.000
_cell.angle_alpha   90.00
_cell.angle_beta   90.00
_cell.angle_gamma   90.00
#
_symmetry.space_group_name_H-M   'P 1'
#
loop_
_entity.id
_entity.type
_entity.pdbx_description
1 polymer ?
#
loop_
_entity_poly.entity_id
_entity_poly.type
_entity_poly.pdbx_seq_one_letter_code
_entity_poly.pdbx_strand_id
1 'polypeptide(L)'
;MRDVRTTFTAPANRLTVARALAYGTLVVGVLDLTDALVFFGLRGARPIRIGQSIAAGLLGRAAFSGGWPTALLGVALHFVIALCIVATYGLLSRRLPLLTRAPIPCGIAEE
;
A
#
# COMPACT_ATOMS: atom_id res chain seq x y z
N MET A 1 10.00 48.26 16.12
CA MET A 1 9.07 47.29 16.74
C MET A 1 9.37 45.92 16.15
N ARG A 2 9.59 44.89 16.98
CA ARG A 2 10.34 43.66 16.67
C ARG A 2 9.60 42.69 15.73
N ASP A 3 10.36 42.09 14.81
CA ASP A 3 10.00 41.05 13.83
C ASP A 3 9.69 39.74 14.58
N VAL A 4 8.40 39.34 14.63
CA VAL A 4 7.96 38.04 15.16
C VAL A 4 7.80 37.09 13.98
N ARG A 5 8.93 36.65 13.43
CA ARG A 5 8.98 35.47 12.57
C ARG A 5 9.18 34.27 13.47
N THR A 6 8.08 33.68 13.91
CA THR A 6 8.07 32.36 14.57
C THR A 6 8.49 31.30 13.55
N THR A 7 9.80 31.10 13.40
CA THR A 7 10.37 29.97 12.67
C THR A 7 10.14 28.73 13.52
N PHE A 8 9.00 28.07 13.33
CA PHE A 8 8.76 26.74 13.90
C PHE A 8 9.59 25.74 13.10
N THR A 9 10.88 25.64 13.42
CA THR A 9 11.76 24.61 12.87
C THR A 9 11.39 23.31 13.56
N ALA A 10 10.33 22.64 13.07
CA ALA A 10 10.06 21.27 13.46
C ALA A 10 11.33 20.46 13.20
N PRO A 11 11.82 19.65 14.16
CA PRO A 11 12.96 18.79 13.92
C PRO A 11 12.57 17.84 12.78
N ALA A 12 13.12 18.09 11.61
CA ALA A 12 12.79 17.34 10.42
C ALA A 12 13.53 16.00 10.50
N ASN A 13 13.03 15.09 11.37
CA ASN A 13 13.34 13.68 11.29
C ASN A 13 12.69 13.11 10.02
N ARG A 14 13.20 13.53 8.87
CA ARG A 14 12.75 13.05 7.57
C ARG A 14 13.26 11.62 7.45
N LEU A 15 12.34 10.67 7.47
CA LEU A 15 12.67 9.28 7.13
C LEU A 15 13.44 9.27 5.81
N THR A 16 14.54 8.52 5.76
CA THR A 16 15.23 8.28 4.50
C THR A 16 14.26 7.63 3.51
N VAL A 17 14.47 7.82 2.20
CA VAL A 17 13.59 7.25 1.17
C VAL A 17 13.42 5.74 1.37
N ALA A 18 14.51 5.03 1.68
CA ALA A 18 14.47 3.60 1.97
C ALA A 18 13.56 3.26 3.18
N ARG A 19 13.65 4.02 4.28
CA ARG A 19 12.79 3.82 5.46
C ARG A 19 11.33 4.15 5.15
N ALA A 20 11.08 5.21 4.39
CA ALA A 20 9.74 5.59 3.97
C ALA A 20 9.09 4.50 3.09
N LEU A 21 9.84 3.94 2.14
CA LEU A 21 9.39 2.82 1.31
C LEU A 21 9.15 1.57 2.15
N ALA A 22 10.07 1.21 3.05
CA ALA A 22 9.93 0.03 3.90
C ALA A 22 8.71 0.11 4.82
N TYR A 23 8.57 1.21 5.58
CA TYR A 23 7.42 1.40 6.46
C TYR A 23 6.12 1.58 5.69
N GLY A 24 6.13 2.35 4.60
CA GLY A 24 4.95 2.54 3.76
C GLY A 24 4.45 1.22 3.16
N THR A 25 5.37 0.41 2.62
CA THR A 25 5.04 -0.92 2.05
C THR A 25 4.51 -1.86 3.11
N LEU A 26 5.13 -1.88 4.31
CA LEU A 26 4.64 -2.70 5.42
C LEU A 26 3.24 -2.29 5.85
N VAL A 27 3.00 -1.00 6.06
CA VAL A 27 1.70 -0.49 6.51
C VAL A 27 0.63 -0.76 5.45
N VAL A 28 0.85 -0.36 4.19
CA VAL A 28 -0.09 -0.56 3.09
C VAL A 28 -0.34 -2.05 2.86
N GLY A 29 0.72 -2.86 2.75
CA GLY A 29 0.61 -4.29 2.49
C GLY A 29 -0.12 -5.04 3.59
N VAL A 30 0.17 -4.76 4.87
CA VAL A 30 -0.47 -5.42 6.01
C VAL A 30 -1.93 -5.00 6.16
N LEU A 31 -2.24 -3.69 6.03
CA LEU A 31 -3.62 -3.22 6.14
C LEU A 31 -4.49 -3.80 5.02
N ASP A 32 -4.00 -3.79 3.78
CA ASP A 32 -4.74 -4.33 2.63
C ASP A 32 -4.93 -5.85 2.74
N LEU A 33 -3.88 -6.59 3.12
CA LEU A 33 -3.98 -8.03 3.32
C LEU A 33 -4.95 -8.35 4.47
N THR A 34 -4.91 -7.59 5.56
CA THR A 34 -5.81 -7.77 6.69
C THR A 34 -7.25 -7.49 6.30
N ASP A 35 -7.49 -6.41 5.56
CA ASP A 35 -8.82 -6.07 5.03
C ASP A 35 -9.34 -7.21 4.15
N ALA A 36 -8.53 -7.71 3.21
CA ALA A 36 -8.91 -8.84 2.36
C ALA A 36 -9.23 -10.10 3.20
N LEU A 37 -8.40 -10.44 4.18
CA LEU A 37 -8.63 -11.59 5.07
C LEU A 37 -9.93 -11.46 5.86
N VAL A 38 -10.22 -10.28 6.42
CA VAL A 38 -11.44 -10.02 7.19
C VAL A 38 -12.66 -10.00 6.27
N PHE A 39 -12.63 -9.21 5.22
CA PHE A 39 -13.74 -9.01 4.29
C PHE A 39 -14.17 -10.30 3.59
N PHE A 40 -13.21 -11.08 3.08
CA PHE A 40 -13.50 -12.35 2.44
C PHE A 40 -13.71 -13.47 3.48
N GLY A 41 -13.03 -13.41 4.62
CA GLY A 41 -13.25 -14.35 5.73
C GLY A 41 -14.67 -14.29 6.28
N LEU A 42 -15.23 -13.08 6.45
CA LEU A 42 -16.62 -12.87 6.84
C LEU A 42 -17.63 -13.39 5.80
N ARG A 43 -17.20 -13.56 4.53
CA ARG A 43 -17.98 -14.19 3.45
C ARG A 43 -17.74 -15.70 3.32
N GLY A 44 -17.01 -16.30 4.26
CA GLY A 44 -16.72 -17.74 4.28
C GLY A 44 -15.57 -18.17 3.38
N ALA A 45 -14.78 -17.24 2.82
CA ALA A 45 -13.61 -17.59 2.04
C ALA A 45 -12.49 -18.12 2.93
N ARG A 46 -11.78 -19.15 2.46
CA ARG A 46 -10.60 -19.67 3.14
C ARG A 46 -9.41 -18.74 2.91
N PRO A 47 -8.60 -18.38 3.93
CA PRO A 47 -7.43 -17.51 3.78
C PRO A 47 -6.47 -17.93 2.66
N ILE A 48 -6.29 -19.25 2.50
CA ILE A 48 -5.46 -19.82 1.45
C ILE A 48 -5.92 -19.44 0.04
N ARG A 49 -7.24 -19.32 -0.19
CA ARG A 49 -7.81 -18.94 -1.50
C ARG A 49 -7.49 -17.49 -1.86
N ILE A 50 -7.35 -16.62 -0.86
CA ILE A 50 -7.03 -15.19 -1.04
C ILE A 50 -5.58 -15.05 -1.51
N GLY A 51 -4.64 -15.74 -0.85
CA GLY A 51 -3.26 -15.80 -1.35
C GLY A 51 -3.18 -16.43 -2.75
N GLN A 52 -3.88 -17.55 -2.96
CA GLN A 52 -3.90 -18.21 -4.27
C GLN A 52 -4.53 -17.37 -5.38
N SER A 53 -5.54 -16.53 -5.09
CA SER A 53 -6.12 -15.65 -6.11
C SER A 53 -5.14 -14.59 -6.59
N ILE A 54 -4.30 -14.08 -5.69
CA ILE A 54 -3.22 -13.16 -6.05
C ILE A 54 -2.18 -13.90 -6.90
N ALA A 55 -1.76 -15.10 -6.47
CA ALA A 55 -0.84 -15.93 -7.24
C ALA A 55 -1.39 -16.35 -8.61
N ALA A 56 -2.71 -16.46 -8.76
CA ALA A 56 -3.35 -16.78 -10.04
C ALA A 56 -3.12 -15.69 -11.10
N GLY A 57 -2.78 -14.46 -10.70
CA GLY A 57 -2.36 -13.42 -11.65
C GLY A 57 -1.09 -13.79 -12.41
N LEU A 58 -0.18 -14.57 -11.79
CA LEU A 58 1.07 -15.03 -12.40
C LEU A 58 0.98 -16.47 -12.92
N LEU A 59 0.39 -17.37 -12.13
CA LEU A 59 0.34 -18.82 -12.40
C LEU A 59 -0.96 -19.28 -13.08
N GLY A 60 -1.93 -18.39 -13.26
CA GLY A 60 -3.26 -18.75 -13.77
C GLY A 60 -3.99 -19.73 -12.85
N ARG A 61 -4.84 -20.59 -13.43
CA ARG A 61 -5.67 -21.54 -12.68
C ARG A 61 -4.86 -22.55 -11.84
N ALA A 62 -3.59 -22.79 -12.19
CA ALA A 62 -2.70 -23.69 -11.47
C ALA A 62 -2.39 -23.19 -10.03
N ALA A 63 -2.58 -21.91 -9.75
CA ALA A 63 -2.39 -21.38 -8.39
C ALA A 63 -3.30 -22.07 -7.36
N PHE A 64 -4.49 -22.51 -7.75
CA PHE A 64 -5.47 -23.11 -6.83
C PHE A 64 -5.19 -24.57 -6.49
N SER A 65 -4.40 -25.29 -7.30
CA SER A 65 -4.00 -26.67 -7.01
C SER A 65 -2.72 -26.76 -6.18
N GLY A 66 -1.91 -25.70 -6.13
CA GLY A 66 -0.61 -25.71 -5.44
C GLY A 66 -0.63 -25.54 -3.92
N GLY A 67 -1.80 -25.43 -3.28
CA GLY A 67 -1.94 -25.40 -1.82
C GLY A 67 -1.27 -24.19 -1.14
N TRP A 68 -0.59 -24.42 -0.02
CA TRP A 68 0.06 -23.37 0.77
C TRP A 68 1.25 -22.69 0.07
N PRO A 69 2.12 -23.39 -0.68
CA PRO A 69 3.18 -22.74 -1.45
C PRO A 69 2.69 -21.65 -2.39
N THR A 70 1.61 -21.89 -3.13
CA THR A 70 1.03 -20.89 -4.03
C THR A 70 0.35 -19.74 -3.27
N ALA A 71 -0.24 -20.02 -2.11
CA ALA A 71 -0.76 -18.96 -1.24
C ALA A 71 0.35 -18.03 -0.72
N LEU A 72 1.48 -18.59 -0.28
CA LEU A 72 2.63 -17.81 0.20
C LEU A 72 3.28 -17.00 -0.92
N LEU A 73 3.37 -17.58 -2.12
CA LEU A 73 3.79 -16.84 -3.31
C LEU A 73 2.87 -15.65 -3.58
N GLY A 74 1.56 -15.83 -3.45
CA GLY A 74 0.59 -14.75 -3.57
C GLY A 74 0.81 -13.64 -2.56
N VAL A 75 1.09 -13.97 -1.31
CA VAL A 75 1.44 -12.98 -0.28
C VAL A 75 2.76 -12.26 -0.62
N ALA A 76 3.77 -12.97 -1.12
CA ALA A 76 5.01 -12.34 -1.56
C ALA A 76 4.77 -11.35 -2.72
N LEU A 77 4.00 -11.77 -3.73
CA LEU A 77 3.59 -10.91 -4.85
C LEU A 77 2.78 -9.69 -4.37
N HIS A 78 1.92 -9.88 -3.36
CA HIS A 78 1.16 -8.79 -2.74
C HIS A 78 2.08 -7.68 -2.20
N PHE A 79 3.12 -8.04 -1.44
CA PHE A 79 4.07 -7.06 -0.92
C PHE A 79 4.90 -6.39 -2.03
N VAL A 80 5.19 -7.08 -3.13
CA VAL A 80 5.85 -6.47 -4.31
C VAL A 80 4.94 -5.42 -4.95
N ILE A 81 3.65 -5.72 -5.12
CA ILE A 81 2.67 -4.76 -5.65
C ILE A 81 2.53 -3.57 -4.70
N ALA A 82 2.43 -3.81 -3.39
CA ALA A 82 2.39 -2.75 -2.38
C ALA A 82 3.63 -1.84 -2.45
N LEU A 83 4.82 -2.41 -2.65
CA LEU A 83 6.05 -1.63 -2.82
C LEU A 83 5.98 -0.76 -4.08
N CYS A 84 5.51 -1.30 -5.20
CA CYS A 84 5.32 -0.55 -6.44
C CYS A 84 4.34 0.62 -6.24
N ILE A 85 3.23 0.39 -5.54
CA ILE A 85 2.23 1.43 -5.23
C ILE A 85 2.87 2.53 -4.37
N VAL A 86 3.53 2.17 -3.27
CA VAL A 86 4.16 3.13 -2.35
C VAL A 86 5.27 3.91 -3.03
N ALA A 87 6.09 3.26 -3.85
CA ALA A 87 7.14 3.91 -4.64
C ALA A 87 6.55 4.89 -5.66
N THR A 88 5.51 4.47 -6.39
CA THR A 88 4.83 5.31 -7.39
C THR A 88 4.18 6.51 -6.73
N TYR A 89 3.43 6.31 -5.65
CA TYR A 89 2.81 7.39 -4.89
C TYR A 89 3.85 8.35 -4.30
N GLY A 90 4.95 7.83 -3.77
CA GLY A 90 6.06 8.64 -3.28
C GLY A 90 6.73 9.48 -4.38
N LEU A 91 6.85 8.93 -5.60
CA LEU A 91 7.38 9.66 -6.75
C LEU A 91 6.40 10.72 -7.25
N LEU A 92 5.13 10.37 -7.41
CA LEU A 92 4.07 11.28 -7.85
C LEU A 92 3.85 12.42 -6.86
N SER A 93 3.85 12.14 -5.55
CA SER A 93 3.69 13.15 -4.51
C SER A 93 4.80 14.21 -4.54
N ARG A 94 5.99 13.87 -5.06
CA ARG A 94 7.09 14.81 -5.27
C ARG A 94 6.95 15.64 -6.55
N ARG A 95 6.20 15.15 -7.54
CA ARG A 95 5.98 15.81 -8.84
C ARG A 95 4.69 16.63 -8.89
N LEU A 96 3.69 16.24 -8.11
CA LEU A 96 2.36 16.84 -8.06
C LEU A 96 2.02 17.21 -6.62
N PRO A 97 2.44 18.39 -6.11
CA PRO A 97 2.11 18.85 -4.76
C PRO A 97 0.60 19.04 -4.51
N LEU A 98 -0.23 18.95 -5.55
CA LEU A 98 -1.70 18.93 -5.45
C LEU A 98 -2.24 17.66 -4.76
N LEU A 99 -1.61 16.49 -4.95
CA LEU A 99 -2.04 15.22 -4.33
C LEU A 99 -1.91 15.23 -2.80
N THR A 100 -0.99 16.03 -2.27
CA THR A 100 -0.75 16.15 -0.82
C THR A 100 -1.44 17.35 -0.19
N ARG A 101 -1.85 18.36 -0.98
CA ARG A 101 -2.48 19.59 -0.48
C ARG A 101 -4.00 19.58 -0.57
N ALA A 102 -4.59 18.76 -1.44
CA ALA A 102 -6.03 18.69 -1.62
C ALA A 102 -6.48 17.26 -1.96
N PRO A 103 -6.50 16.33 -0.99
CA PRO A 103 -6.99 14.96 -1.22
C PRO A 103 -8.49 14.90 -1.51
N ILE A 104 -9.28 15.90 -1.08
CA ILE A 104 -10.75 15.90 -1.16
C ILE A 104 -11.27 16.25 -2.58
N PRO A 105 -10.77 17.28 -3.30
CA PRO A 105 -11.29 17.62 -4.63
C PRO A 105 -11.06 16.53 -5.70
N CYS A 106 -9.99 15.76 -5.60
CA CYS A 106 -9.72 14.66 -6.54
C CYS A 106 -10.64 13.45 -6.36
N GLY A 107 -11.28 13.29 -5.19
CA GLY A 107 -12.24 12.21 -4.94
C GLY A 107 -13.70 12.57 -5.25
N ILE A 108 -14.03 13.86 -5.36
CA ILE A 108 -15.41 14.35 -5.60
C ILE A 108 -15.64 14.83 -7.04
N ALA A 109 -14.59 14.88 -7.87
CA ALA A 109 -14.69 15.30 -9.27
C ALA A 109 -15.03 14.15 -10.24
N GLU A 110 -15.33 12.96 -9.72
CA GLU A 110 -15.80 11.80 -10.51
C GLU A 110 -17.34 11.60 -10.43
N GLU A 111 -18.11 12.63 -10.04
CA GLU A 111 -19.57 12.63 -10.24
C GLU A 111 -19.98 13.04 -11.66
#